data_AF-A0A7K0Q1V6-F1
#
_entry.id   AF-A0A7K0Q1V6-F1
#
_cell.length_a   1.000
_cell.length_b   1.000
_cell.length_c   1.000
_cell.angle_alpha   90.00
_cell.angle_beta   90.00
_cell.angle_gamma   90.00
#
_symmetry.space_group_name_H-M   'P 1'
#
loop_
_entity.id
_entity.type
_entity.pdbx_description
1 polymer ?
#
loop_
_entity_poly.entity_id
_entity_poly.type
_entity_poly.pdbx_seq_one_letter_code
_entity_poly.pdbx_strand_id
1 'polypeptide(L)' 'MIALTVARVSEVLGGSLHGTDGAELITSVVVDSREVLVGSLFVAIPGERVDGHDYASGA' A
#
# COMPACT_ATOMS: atom_id res chain seq x y z
N MET A 1 7.90 5.99 -12.71
CA MET A 1 6.80 6.32 -11.77
C MET A 1 6.93 7.77 -11.34
N ILE A 2 5.81 8.44 -11.09
CA ILE A 2 5.78 9.75 -10.44
C ILE A 2 5.94 9.47 -8.94
N ALA A 3 6.87 10.14 -8.25
CA ALA A 3 7.01 10.02 -6.80
C ALA A 3 5.75 10.61 -6.14
N LEU A 4 4.99 9.77 -5.44
CA LEU A 4 3.79 10.17 -4.70
C LEU A 4 3.98 9.84 -3.23
N THR A 5 3.55 10.74 -2.36
CA THR A 5 3.46 10.48 -0.92
C THR A 5 2.20 9.68 -0.59
N VAL A 6 2.21 8.92 0.51
CA VAL A 6 1.03 8.20 1.01
C VAL A 6 -0.15 9.16 1.27
N ALA A 7 0.13 10.35 1.83
CA ALA A 7 -0.88 11.39 2.03
C ALA A 7 -1.58 11.77 0.72
N ARG A 8 -0.80 12.09 -0.32
CA ARG A 8 -1.34 12.41 -1.64
C ARG A 8 -2.17 11.29 -2.25
N VAL A 9 -1.77 10.02 -2.05
CA VAL A 9 -2.55 8.88 -2.51
C VAL A 9 -3.87 8.79 -1.76
N SER A 10 -3.88 8.97 -0.44
CA SER A 10 -5.11 8.98 0.36
C SER A 10 -6.09 10.06 -0.08
N GLU A 11 -5.61 11.28 -0.37
CA GLU A 11 -6.44 12.37 -0.88
C GLU A 11 -7.11 12.03 -2.22
N VAL A 12 -6.34 11.46 -3.16
CA VAL A 12 -6.84 11.10 -4.49
C VAL A 12 -7.85 9.96 -4.42
N LEU A 13 -7.63 9.00 -3.52
CA LEU A 13 -8.50 7.84 -3.35
C LEU A 13 -9.69 8.12 -2.41
N GLY A 14 -9.71 9.25 -1.69
CA GLY A 14 -10.67 9.51 -0.61
C GLY A 14 -10.49 8.56 0.58
N GLY A 15 -9.28 8.03 0.78
CA GLY A 15 -8.94 7.11 1.86
C GLY A 15 -8.60 7.82 3.18
N SER A 16 -8.43 7.02 4.24
CA SER A 16 -7.98 7.52 5.56
C SER A 16 -6.66 6.88 5.96
N LEU A 17 -5.76 7.70 6.48
CA LEU A 17 -4.47 7.24 7.00
C LEU A 17 -4.64 6.71 8.43
N HIS A 18 -3.92 5.63 8.74
CA HIS A 18 -3.91 5.02 10.06
C HIS A 18 -2.46 4.86 10.51
N GLY A 19 -2.11 5.41 11.69
CA GLY A 19 -0.78 5.23 12.29
C GLY A 19 0.38 5.96 11.58
N THR A 20 0.10 6.85 10.63
CA THR A 20 1.10 7.65 9.90
C THR A 20 0.56 9.04 9.57
N ASP A 21 1.45 10.00 9.34
CA ASP A 21 1.15 11.32 8.76
C ASP A 21 1.17 11.30 7.21
N GLY A 22 1.60 10.19 6.60
CA GLY A 22 1.60 9.95 5.17
C GLY A 22 2.74 10.63 4.40
N ALA A 23 3.81 11.06 5.09
CA ALA A 23 4.97 11.69 4.46
C ALA A 23 5.84 10.72 3.64
N GLU A 24 5.64 9.41 3.78
CA GLU A 24 6.44 8.38 3.11
C GLU A 24 6.24 8.43 1.59
N LEU A 25 7.34 8.23 0.85
CA LEU A 25 7.32 8.16 -0.60
C LEU A 25 7.03 6.76 -1.09
N ILE A 26 6.11 6.66 -2.05
CA ILE A 26 5.77 5.44 -2.76
C ILE A 26 6.65 5.36 -4.00
N THR A 27 7.50 4.33 -4.04
CA THR A 27 8.40 4.04 -5.16
C THR A 27 7.87 2.95 -6.09
N SER A 28 6.94 2.12 -5.61
CA SER A 28 6.34 0.99 -6.33
C SER A 28 4.97 0.63 -5.74
N VAL A 29 4.14 -0.03 -6.54
CA VAL A 29 2.84 -0.58 -6.08
C VAL A 29 2.82 -2.05 -6.43
N VAL A 30 2.51 -2.90 -5.46
CA VAL A 30 2.47 -4.36 -5.63
C VAL A 30 1.22 -4.94 -5.00
N VAL A 31 0.71 -6.02 -5.58
CA VAL A 31 -0.44 -6.79 -5.06
C VAL A 31 -0.02 -8.14 -4.49
N ASP A 32 1.21 -8.58 -4.76
CA ASP A 32 1.82 -9.77 -4.17
C ASP A 32 2.70 -9.34 -3.00
N SER A 33 2.38 -9.80 -1.79
CA SER A 33 3.14 -9.48 -0.58
C SER A 33 4.59 -9.96 -0.65
N ARG A 34 4.88 -10.97 -1.48
CA ARG A 34 6.24 -11.49 -1.69
C ARG A 34 7.12 -10.57 -2.52
N GLU A 35 6.53 -9.58 -3.19
CA GLU A 35 7.24 -8.59 -4.01
C GLU A 35 7.45 -7.26 -3.26
N VAL A 36 7.06 -7.18 -1.98
CA VAL A 36 7.20 -5.97 -1.19
C VAL A 36 8.68 -5.69 -0.92
N LEU A 37 9.06 -4.43 -1.16
CA LEU A 37 10.39 -3.88 -0.96
C LEU A 37 10.25 -2.53 -0.27
N VAL A 38 11.36 -1.98 0.22
CA VAL A 38 11.36 -0.64 0.83
C VAL A 38 10.79 0.39 -0.15
N GLY A 39 9.75 1.10 0.28
CA GLY A 39 9.04 2.10 -0.52
C GLY A 39 7.88 1.55 -1.37
N SER A 40 7.62 0.24 -1.35
CA SER A 40 6.45 -0.34 -1.99
C SER A 40 5.16 -0.04 -1.21
N LEU A 41 4.10 0.29 -1.93
CA LEU A 41 2.73 0.25 -1.44
C LEU A 41 2.13 -1.11 -1.76
N PHE A 42 1.89 -1.93 -0.73
CA PHE A 42 1.16 -3.18 -0.84
C PHE A 42 -0.35 -2.92 -0.87
N VAL A 43 -1.03 -3.41 -1.90
CA VAL A 43 -2.49 -3.30 -2.04
C VAL A 43 -3.12 -4.65 -1.69
N ALA A 44 -3.61 -4.76 -0.46
CA ALA A 44 -4.35 -5.92 0.03
C ALA A 44 -5.76 -5.96 -0.58
N ILE A 45 -5.98 -6.85 -1.54
CA ILE A 45 -7.28 -7.02 -2.20
C ILE A 45 -7.91 -8.35 -1.75
N PRO A 46 -9.22 -8.39 -1.42
CA PRO A 46 -9.91 -9.65 -1.18
C PRO A 46 -10.07 -10.41 -2.51
N GLY A 47 -9.50 -11.61 -2.60
CA GLY A 47 -9.66 -12.52 -3.74
C GLY A 47 -10.62 -13.66 -3.46
N GLU A 48 -10.98 -14.42 -4.50
CA GLU A 48 -11.91 -15.55 -4.37
C GLU A 48 -11.39 -16.69 -3.48
N ARG A 49 -10.07 -16.88 -3.45
CA ARG A 49 -9.42 -17.98 -2.72
C ARG A 49 -8.64 -17.51 -1.50
N VAL A 50 -8.23 -16.26 -1.51
CA VAL A 50 -7.21 -15.70 -0.62
C VAL A 50 -7.51 -14.23 -0.41
N ASP A 51 -7.47 -13.77 0.83
CA ASP A 51 -7.59 -12.35 1.17
C ASP A 51 -6.20 -11.75 1.39
N GLY A 52 -5.84 -10.71 0.63
CA GLY A 52 -4.56 -10.02 0.77
C GLY A 52 -4.33 -9.42 2.16
N HIS A 53 -5.40 -9.12 2.91
CA HIS A 53 -5.29 -8.56 4.26
C HIS A 53 -4.59 -9.53 5.23
N ASP A 54 -4.71 -10.83 5.01
CA ASP A 54 -4.06 -11.86 5.83
C ASP A 54 -2.53 -11.80 5.75
N TYR A 55 -1.97 -11.20 4.68
CA TYR A 55 -0.53 -11.05 4.48
C TYR A 55 0.02 -9.67 4.86
N ALA A 56 -0.82 -8.73 5.29
CA ALA A 56 -0.39 -7.36 5.60
C ALA A 56 0.64 -7.30 6.74
N SER A 57 0.62 -8.27 7.67
CA SER A 57 1.58 -8.32 8.79
C SER A 57 3.00 -8.76 8.38
N GLY A 58 3.14 -9.46 7.25
CA GLY A 58 4.41 -9.95 6.73
C GLY A 58 4.90 -9.23 5.48
N ALA A 59 4.14 -8.23 5.02
CA ALA A 59 4.49 -7.34 3.92
C ALA A 59 5.49 -6.28 4.38
#